data_AF-A0A8S0FPL3-F1
#
_entry.id   AF-A0A8S0FPL3-F1
#
_cell.length_a   1.000
_cell.length_b   1.000
_cell.length_c   1.000
_cell.angle_alpha   90.00
_cell.angle_beta   90.00
_cell.angle_gamma   90.00
#
_symmetry.space_group_name_H-M   'P 1'
#
loop_
_entity.id
_entity.type
_entity.pdbx_description
1 polymer ?
#
loop_
_entity_poly.entity_id
_entity_poly.type
_entity_poly.pdbx_seq_one_letter_code
_entity_poly.pdbx_strand_id
1 'polypeptide(L)'
;MPVKFDHDWCGVTQLGWDEKSQHKIAQMLSMDLPTELAVAVEANAVEQITGVATNCSGITYPQGGWLCPAELTRNVLELAQQQGLQIHYQYQLQDLSRKDDGWLLNFAGDQQATHSLVVLANGHQISRFSQTSSLPVYSVAGQVSHIPTTPELAKLKQVLCSTSQPSSLSL
;
A
#
# COMPACT_ATOMS: atom_id res chain seq x y z
N MET A 1 11.16 -13.27 -5.44
CA MET A 1 10.08 -13.87 -4.63
C MET A 1 9.46 -15.00 -5.45
N PRO A 2 9.20 -16.21 -4.91
CA PRO A 2 8.74 -17.35 -5.70
C PRO A 2 7.25 -17.29 -6.09
N VAL A 3 6.58 -16.15 -5.86
CA VAL A 3 5.14 -15.98 -6.09
C VAL A 3 4.96 -15.11 -7.33
N LYS A 4 4.13 -15.55 -8.27
CA LYS A 4 3.72 -14.76 -9.44
C LYS A 4 2.55 -13.84 -9.06
N PHE A 5 2.56 -12.62 -9.57
CA PHE A 5 1.49 -11.64 -9.43
C PHE A 5 1.70 -10.53 -10.47
N ASP A 6 0.62 -9.87 -10.88
CA ASP A 6 0.69 -8.74 -11.79
C ASP A 6 1.40 -7.56 -11.14
N HIS A 7 2.42 -7.05 -11.82
CA HIS A 7 3.20 -5.89 -11.40
C HIS A 7 4.00 -5.33 -12.58
N ASP A 8 4.47 -4.10 -12.43
CA ASP A 8 5.50 -3.54 -13.28
C ASP A 8 6.36 -2.55 -12.48
N TRP A 9 7.68 -2.74 -12.50
CA TRP A 9 8.65 -1.86 -11.86
C TRP A 9 9.03 -0.72 -12.82
N CYS A 10 8.01 -0.04 -13.32
CA CYS A 10 8.14 0.96 -14.37
C CYS A 10 8.64 2.33 -13.87
N GLY A 11 8.78 2.49 -12.55
CA GLY A 11 9.09 3.75 -11.89
C GLY A 11 7.84 4.49 -11.41
N VAL A 12 8.05 5.36 -10.43
CA VAL A 12 7.03 6.29 -9.92
C VAL A 12 7.55 7.72 -10.07
N THR A 13 6.75 8.61 -10.64
CA THR A 13 7.09 10.04 -10.74
C THR A 13 6.12 10.87 -9.89
N GLN A 14 6.67 11.58 -8.91
CA GLN A 14 5.93 12.51 -8.06
C GLN A 14 6.07 13.93 -8.61
N LEU A 15 4.94 14.54 -8.96
CA LEU A 15 4.87 15.83 -9.63
C LEU A 15 4.85 16.98 -8.63
N GLY A 16 5.60 18.05 -8.92
CA GLY A 16 5.51 19.33 -8.24
C GLY A 16 4.34 20.18 -8.78
N TRP A 17 3.12 19.69 -8.63
CA TRP A 17 1.90 20.29 -9.21
C TRP A 17 1.48 21.60 -8.52
N ASP A 18 1.89 21.81 -7.27
CA ASP A 18 1.63 23.01 -6.49
C ASP A 18 2.87 23.44 -5.68
N GLU A 19 2.87 24.66 -5.12
CA GLU A 19 4.00 25.17 -4.33
C GLU A 19 4.36 24.25 -3.16
N LYS A 20 3.35 23.62 -2.54
CA LYS A 20 3.54 22.72 -1.39
C LYS A 20 4.26 21.44 -1.77
N SER A 21 3.87 20.80 -2.87
CA SER A 21 4.51 19.59 -3.40
C SER A 21 5.90 19.90 -3.94
N GLN A 22 6.09 21.03 -4.62
CA GLN A 22 7.42 21.50 -5.05
C GLN A 22 8.35 21.70 -3.86
N HIS A 23 7.88 22.36 -2.80
CA HIS A 23 8.69 22.57 -1.59
C HIS A 23 9.10 21.24 -0.93
N LYS A 24 8.18 20.28 -0.82
CA LYS A 24 8.50 18.94 -0.30
C LYS A 24 9.51 18.20 -1.17
N ILE A 25 9.35 18.27 -2.49
CA ILE A 25 10.30 17.65 -3.43
C ILE A 25 11.67 18.28 -3.28
N ALA A 26 11.77 19.60 -3.18
CA ALA A 26 13.03 20.30 -2.97
C ALA A 26 13.73 19.87 -1.66
N GLN A 27 12.97 19.67 -0.58
CA GLN A 27 13.51 19.14 0.68
C GLN A 27 14.06 17.71 0.53
N MET A 28 13.40 16.85 -0.26
CA MET A 28 13.90 15.50 -0.53
C MET A 28 15.17 15.51 -1.39
N LEU A 29 15.22 16.39 -2.39
CA LEU A 29 16.36 16.52 -3.29
C LEU A 29 17.60 17.07 -2.61
N SER A 30 17.48 17.76 -1.47
CA SER A 30 18.63 18.22 -0.68
C SER A 30 19.26 17.11 0.19
N MET A 31 18.76 15.87 0.15
CA MET A 31 19.22 14.77 1.02
C MET A 31 20.35 13.91 0.41
N ASP A 32 20.99 14.33 -0.69
CA ASP A 32 22.06 13.59 -1.39
C ASP A 32 21.75 12.09 -1.58
N LEU A 33 20.51 11.80 -1.99
CA LEU A 33 20.06 10.42 -2.19
C LEU A 33 20.72 9.82 -3.44
N PRO A 34 21.05 8.50 -3.44
CA PRO A 34 21.51 7.81 -4.63
C PRO A 34 20.50 7.94 -5.76
N THR A 35 20.98 8.15 -6.99
CA THR A 35 20.13 8.34 -8.17
C THR A 35 19.29 7.11 -8.51
N GLU A 36 19.72 5.93 -8.08
CA GLU A 36 18.97 4.68 -8.19
C GLU A 36 17.72 4.67 -7.31
N LEU A 37 17.73 5.45 -6.22
CA LEU A 37 16.61 5.57 -5.29
C LEU A 37 15.67 6.70 -5.71
N ALA A 38 16.20 7.90 -5.89
CA ALA A 38 15.40 9.08 -6.24
C ALA A 38 16.23 10.10 -7.02
N VAL A 39 15.67 10.66 -8.09
CA VAL A 39 16.35 11.64 -8.95
C VAL A 39 15.40 12.73 -9.40
N ALA A 40 15.90 13.97 -9.41
CA ALA A 40 15.15 15.12 -9.93
C ALA A 40 14.85 14.93 -11.41
N VAL A 41 13.68 15.38 -11.85
CA VAL A 41 13.29 15.33 -13.27
C VAL A 41 12.64 16.66 -13.67
N GLU A 42 13.15 17.27 -14.72
CA GLU A 42 12.60 18.50 -15.28
C GLU A 42 11.34 18.23 -16.12
N ALA A 43 10.45 19.22 -16.25
CA ALA A 43 9.16 19.07 -16.93
C ALA A 43 9.24 18.40 -18.31
N ASN A 44 10.22 18.78 -19.15
CA ASN A 44 10.42 18.18 -20.47
C ASN A 44 10.84 16.70 -20.39
N ALA A 45 11.62 16.34 -19.38
CA ALA A 45 12.03 14.96 -19.14
C ALA A 45 10.90 14.13 -18.52
N VAL A 46 10.00 14.75 -17.73
CA VAL A 46 8.81 14.08 -17.19
C VAL A 46 7.95 13.51 -18.31
N GLU A 47 7.67 14.28 -19.37
CA GLU A 47 6.89 13.76 -20.50
C GLU A 47 7.57 12.58 -21.18
N GLN A 48 8.90 12.61 -21.34
CA GLN A 48 9.65 11.53 -21.96
C GLN A 48 9.60 10.22 -21.16
N ILE A 49 9.74 10.30 -19.83
CA ILE A 49 9.76 9.11 -18.96
C ILE A 49 8.34 8.59 -18.67
N THR A 50 7.37 9.48 -18.49
CA THR A 50 5.99 9.10 -18.13
C THR A 50 5.12 8.81 -19.35
N GLY A 51 5.48 9.34 -20.52
CA GLY A 51 4.72 9.21 -21.77
C GLY A 51 3.54 10.16 -21.91
N VAL A 52 3.33 11.07 -20.94
CA VAL A 52 2.24 12.05 -20.96
C VAL A 52 2.76 13.43 -20.55
N ALA A 53 2.24 14.49 -21.18
CA ALA A 53 2.58 15.86 -20.82
C ALA A 53 1.94 16.25 -19.47
N THR A 54 2.77 16.67 -18.51
CA THR A 54 2.31 17.12 -17.18
C THR A 54 2.56 18.61 -16.93
N ASN A 55 3.45 19.23 -17.72
CA ASN A 55 3.91 20.62 -17.56
C ASN A 55 4.52 20.94 -16.18
N CYS A 56 4.97 19.92 -15.44
CA CYS A 56 5.56 20.08 -14.11
C CYS A 56 6.86 19.30 -14.00
N SER A 57 7.88 19.89 -13.37
CA SER A 57 9.04 19.15 -12.87
C SER A 57 8.65 18.30 -11.64
N GLY A 58 9.54 17.42 -11.20
CA GLY A 58 9.29 16.56 -10.05
C GLY A 58 10.50 15.73 -9.62
N ILE A 59 10.20 14.64 -8.93
CA ILE A 59 11.18 13.62 -8.53
C ILE A 59 10.67 12.25 -8.99
N THR A 60 11.57 11.43 -9.53
CA THR A 60 11.25 10.07 -9.97
C THR A 60 12.00 9.04 -9.12
N TYR A 61 11.35 7.91 -8.89
CA TYR A 61 11.86 6.75 -8.16
C TYR A 61 11.99 5.59 -9.17
N PRO A 62 13.18 5.39 -9.77
CA PRO A 62 13.33 4.49 -10.92
C PRO A 62 13.01 3.02 -10.62
N GLN A 63 13.26 2.57 -9.39
CA GLN A 63 12.97 1.21 -8.93
C GLN A 63 11.54 1.03 -8.39
N GLY A 64 10.74 2.09 -8.42
CA GLY A 64 9.33 2.06 -8.03
C GLY A 64 8.46 1.42 -9.10
N GLY A 65 7.14 1.38 -8.86
CA GLY A 65 6.18 0.87 -9.82
C GLY A 65 4.84 0.58 -9.18
N TRP A 66 4.07 -0.30 -9.81
CA TRP A 66 2.80 -0.78 -9.28
C TRP A 66 2.81 -2.31 -9.16
N LEU A 67 1.94 -2.82 -8.30
CA LEU A 67 1.65 -4.24 -8.16
C LEU A 67 0.16 -4.44 -7.87
N CYS A 68 -0.35 -5.64 -8.11
CA CYS A 68 -1.69 -6.06 -7.73
C CYS A 68 -1.69 -6.63 -6.30
N PRO A 69 -2.04 -5.83 -5.25
CA PRO A 69 -1.88 -6.27 -3.87
C PRO A 69 -2.83 -7.42 -3.50
N ALA A 70 -4.03 -7.46 -4.09
CA ALA A 70 -5.01 -8.50 -3.84
C ALA A 70 -4.53 -9.86 -4.36
N GLU A 71 -3.93 -9.89 -5.56
CA GLU A 71 -3.38 -11.12 -6.13
C GLU A 71 -2.13 -11.57 -5.37
N LEU A 72 -1.19 -10.66 -5.11
CA LEU A 72 -0.01 -10.95 -4.31
C LEU A 72 -0.38 -11.57 -2.97
N THR A 73 -1.35 -11.00 -2.26
CA THR A 73 -1.81 -11.51 -0.96
C THR A 73 -2.36 -12.93 -1.08
N ARG A 74 -3.25 -13.18 -2.05
CA ARG A 74 -3.82 -14.53 -2.26
C ARG A 74 -2.73 -15.55 -2.55
N ASN A 75 -1.82 -15.24 -3.47
CA ASN A 75 -0.83 -16.20 -3.94
C ASN A 75 0.26 -16.46 -2.88
N VAL A 76 0.58 -15.46 -2.04
CA VAL A 76 1.45 -15.66 -0.87
C VAL A 76 0.77 -16.56 0.17
N LEU A 77 -0.52 -16.36 0.45
CA LEU A 77 -1.26 -17.22 1.37
C LEU A 77 -1.35 -18.65 0.86
N GLU A 78 -1.59 -18.85 -0.44
CA GLU A 78 -1.60 -20.17 -1.06
C GLU A 78 -0.23 -20.87 -0.92
N LEU A 79 0.87 -20.16 -1.20
CA LEU A 79 2.22 -20.69 -0.99
C LEU A 79 2.45 -21.05 0.49
N ALA A 80 2.00 -20.22 1.42
CA ALA A 80 2.13 -20.49 2.85
C ALA A 80 1.32 -21.74 3.26
N GLN A 81 0.13 -21.95 2.69
CA GLN A 81 -0.66 -23.18 2.92
C GLN A 81 0.09 -24.42 2.44
N GLN A 82 0.74 -24.36 1.27
CA GLN A 82 1.60 -25.45 0.78
C GLN A 82 2.80 -25.72 1.70
N GLN A 83 3.23 -24.72 2.47
CA GLN A 83 4.30 -24.81 3.47
C GLN A 83 3.79 -25.18 4.88
N GLY A 84 2.48 -25.46 5.04
CA GLY A 84 1.89 -25.95 6.28
C GLY A 84 0.99 -24.96 7.03
N LEU A 85 0.82 -23.73 6.55
CA LEU A 85 -0.11 -22.77 7.15
C LEU A 85 -1.55 -23.30 7.10
N GLN A 86 -2.22 -23.29 8.26
CA GLN A 86 -3.66 -23.56 8.35
C GLN A 86 -4.42 -22.24 8.35
N ILE A 87 -5.37 -22.07 7.42
CA ILE A 87 -6.18 -20.86 7.28
C ILE A 87 -7.63 -21.19 7.59
N HIS A 88 -8.22 -20.44 8.52
CA HIS A 88 -9.63 -20.53 8.88
C HIS A 88 -10.34 -19.24 8.47
N TYR A 89 -10.93 -19.22 7.27
CA TYR A 89 -11.76 -18.11 6.81
C TYR A 89 -13.10 -18.08 7.56
N GLN A 90 -13.71 -16.90 7.65
CA GLN A 90 -14.97 -16.66 8.38
C GLN A 90 -14.85 -16.82 9.92
N TYR A 91 -13.62 -16.81 10.45
CA TYR A 91 -13.35 -16.81 11.90
C TYR A 91 -13.08 -15.38 12.36
N GLN A 92 -14.14 -14.66 12.75
CA GLN A 92 -13.99 -13.34 13.35
C GLN A 92 -13.71 -13.47 14.84
N LEU A 93 -12.48 -13.15 15.27
CA LEU A 93 -12.11 -13.08 16.68
C LEU A 93 -12.88 -11.94 17.36
N GLN A 94 -13.62 -12.25 18.43
CA GLN A 94 -14.38 -11.28 19.22
C GLN A 94 -13.62 -10.90 20.49
N ASP A 95 -12.99 -11.87 21.13
CA ASP A 95 -12.23 -11.66 22.36
C ASP A 95 -11.08 -12.67 22.45
N LEU A 96 -10.04 -12.28 23.17
CA LEU A 96 -8.94 -13.15 23.54
C LEU A 96 -8.57 -12.94 25.00
N SER A 97 -8.17 -14.00 25.68
CA SER A 97 -7.72 -13.93 27.07
C SER A 97 -6.55 -14.87 27.31
N ARG A 98 -5.69 -14.51 28.26
CA ARG A 98 -4.64 -15.42 28.72
C ARG A 98 -5.28 -16.50 29.60
N LYS A 99 -5.02 -17.77 29.29
CA LYS A 99 -5.47 -18.91 30.07
C LYS A 99 -4.30 -19.89 30.23
N ASP A 100 -3.91 -20.12 31.47
CA ASP A 100 -2.71 -20.90 31.82
C ASP A 100 -1.48 -20.40 31.03
N ASP A 101 -0.76 -21.29 30.36
CA ASP A 101 0.42 -20.98 29.55
C ASP A 101 0.09 -20.50 28.12
N GLY A 102 -1.19 -20.36 27.76
CA GLY A 102 -1.63 -20.03 26.41
C GLY A 102 -2.66 -18.90 26.33
N TRP A 103 -3.20 -18.74 25.12
CA TRP A 103 -4.27 -17.82 24.78
C TRP A 103 -5.52 -18.60 24.41
N LEU A 104 -6.63 -18.23 25.02
CA LEU A 104 -7.97 -18.64 24.59
C LEU A 104 -8.50 -17.59 23.61
N LEU A 105 -8.92 -18.06 22.43
CA LEU A 105 -9.52 -17.24 21.38
C LEU A 105 -11.01 -17.55 21.29
N ASN A 106 -11.85 -16.53 21.40
CA ASN A 106 -13.30 -16.63 21.25
C ASN A 106 -13.73 -15.99 19.93
N PHE A 107 -14.25 -16.78 19.01
CA PHE A 107 -14.73 -16.32 17.71
C PHE A 107 -16.24 -16.12 17.70
N ALA A 108 -16.75 -15.38 16.73
CA ALA A 108 -18.19 -15.28 16.49
C ALA A 108 -18.79 -16.68 16.20
N GLY A 109 -19.98 -16.96 16.76
CA GLY A 109 -20.64 -18.26 16.60
C GLY A 109 -20.15 -19.33 17.58
N ASP A 110 -19.71 -18.94 18.78
CA ASP A 110 -19.31 -19.82 19.90
C ASP A 110 -18.15 -20.79 19.60
N GLN A 111 -17.37 -20.51 18.56
CA GLN A 111 -16.15 -21.25 18.24
C GLN A 111 -15.00 -20.79 19.14
N GLN A 112 -14.16 -21.74 19.57
CA GLN A 112 -12.99 -21.46 20.39
C GLN A 112 -11.74 -22.17 19.87
N ALA A 113 -10.58 -21.55 20.07
CA ALA A 113 -9.28 -22.18 19.85
C ALA A 113 -8.29 -21.79 20.96
N THR A 114 -7.24 -22.59 21.13
CA THR A 114 -6.16 -22.29 22.07
C THR A 114 -4.81 -22.34 21.37
N HIS A 115 -3.96 -21.34 21.63
CA HIS A 115 -2.62 -21.24 21.04
C HIS A 115 -1.63 -20.67 22.05
N SER A 116 -0.36 -21.11 22.00
CA SER A 116 0.69 -20.59 22.88
C SER A 116 1.09 -19.15 22.54
N LEU A 117 0.95 -18.75 21.28
CA LEU A 117 1.29 -17.42 20.77
C LEU A 117 0.17 -16.89 19.87
N VAL A 118 -0.08 -15.58 19.95
CA VAL A 118 -1.05 -14.87 19.11
C VAL A 118 -0.38 -13.65 18.52
N VAL A 119 -0.57 -13.43 17.21
CA VAL A 119 -0.16 -12.22 16.49
C VAL A 119 -1.41 -11.54 15.96
N LEU A 120 -1.64 -10.28 16.34
CA LEU A 120 -2.74 -9.49 15.83
C LEU A 120 -2.28 -8.71 14.58
N ALA A 121 -2.76 -9.12 13.41
CA ALA A 121 -2.46 -8.51 12.11
C ALA A 121 -3.74 -8.13 11.34
N ASN A 122 -4.78 -7.67 12.04
CA ASN A 122 -6.14 -7.43 11.54
C ASN A 122 -6.41 -5.98 11.08
N GLY A 123 -5.36 -5.26 10.65
CA GLY A 123 -5.47 -3.94 10.01
C GLY A 123 -6.19 -2.90 10.88
N HIS A 124 -7.15 -2.19 10.30
CA HIS A 124 -7.89 -1.10 10.97
C HIS A 124 -8.66 -1.54 12.23
N GLN A 125 -8.89 -2.84 12.42
CA GLN A 125 -9.59 -3.40 13.58
C GLN A 125 -8.64 -3.70 14.76
N ILE A 126 -7.36 -3.36 14.65
CA ILE A 126 -6.34 -3.72 15.65
C ILE A 126 -6.66 -3.23 17.07
N SER A 127 -7.36 -2.10 17.23
CA SER A 127 -7.72 -1.51 18.52
C SER A 127 -9.07 -1.99 19.08
N ARG A 128 -9.68 -3.03 18.51
CA ARG A 128 -10.98 -3.56 18.97
C ARG A 128 -10.92 -4.48 20.18
N PHE A 129 -9.73 -4.89 20.62
CA PHE A 129 -9.57 -5.76 21.78
C PHE A 129 -9.21 -4.97 23.03
N SER A 130 -9.59 -5.45 24.20
CA SER A 130 -9.29 -4.77 25.47
C SER A 130 -7.78 -4.49 25.63
N GLN A 131 -6.95 -5.46 25.25
CA GLN A 131 -5.48 -5.39 25.30
C GLN A 131 -4.86 -4.35 24.36
N THR A 132 -5.57 -3.95 23.30
CA THR A 132 -5.04 -3.06 22.24
C THR A 132 -5.86 -1.77 22.08
N SER A 133 -6.89 -1.58 22.90
CA SER A 133 -7.81 -0.45 22.84
C SER A 133 -7.16 0.92 23.06
N SER A 134 -6.05 0.98 23.80
CA SER A 134 -5.30 2.20 24.08
C SER A 134 -4.24 2.55 23.02
N LEU A 135 -4.08 1.73 21.97
CA LEU A 135 -3.11 2.00 20.91
C LEU A 135 -3.46 3.30 20.17
N PRO A 136 -2.49 4.19 19.90
CA PRO A 136 -2.72 5.49 19.25
C PRO A 136 -2.88 5.33 17.73
N VAL A 137 -3.87 4.55 17.30
CA VAL A 137 -4.18 4.26 15.90
C VAL A 137 -5.60 4.71 15.55
N TYR A 138 -5.80 5.18 14.32
CA TYR A 138 -7.10 5.59 13.82
C TYR A 138 -7.33 5.05 12.40
N SER A 139 -8.60 4.84 12.04
CA SER A 139 -8.98 4.32 10.74
C SER A 139 -9.12 5.45 9.73
N VAL A 140 -8.55 5.27 8.54
CA VAL A 140 -8.75 6.17 7.39
C VAL A 140 -9.33 5.34 6.25
N ALA A 141 -10.55 5.67 5.85
CA ALA A 141 -11.18 5.06 4.68
C ALA A 141 -10.66 5.74 3.40
N GLY A 142 -10.55 4.96 2.32
CA GLY A 142 -10.18 5.45 1.00
C GLY A 142 -10.95 4.69 -0.07
N GLN A 143 -11.03 5.29 -1.26
CA GLN A 143 -11.68 4.70 -2.43
C GLN A 143 -10.74 4.79 -3.62
N VAL A 144 -10.65 3.72 -4.40
CA VAL A 144 -9.91 3.66 -5.67
C VAL A 144 -10.91 3.40 -6.80
N SER A 145 -10.84 4.20 -7.85
CA SER A 145 -11.69 4.04 -9.04
C SER A 145 -11.00 3.15 -10.07
N HIS A 146 -11.78 2.33 -10.76
CA HIS A 146 -11.32 1.53 -11.89
C HIS A 146 -11.79 2.19 -13.18
N ILE A 147 -10.86 2.49 -14.09
CA ILE A 147 -11.14 3.14 -15.36
C ILE A 147 -10.64 2.28 -16.53
N PRO A 148 -11.36 2.22 -17.65
CA PRO A 148 -10.83 1.60 -18.86
C PRO A 148 -9.70 2.47 -19.44
N THR A 149 -8.73 1.82 -20.07
CA THR A 149 -7.70 2.54 -20.83
C THR A 149 -8.28 3.15 -22.11
N THR A 150 -7.62 4.18 -22.62
CA THR A 150 -7.89 4.81 -23.93
C THR A 150 -6.57 4.91 -24.70
N PRO A 151 -6.58 5.19 -26.02
CA PRO A 151 -5.34 5.37 -26.77
C PRO A 151 -4.38 6.41 -26.18
N GLU A 152 -4.92 7.45 -25.53
CA GLU A 152 -4.12 8.46 -24.84
C GLU A 152 -3.58 7.96 -23.50
N LEU A 153 -4.41 7.31 -22.67
CA LEU A 153 -3.96 6.74 -21.39
C LEU A 153 -2.98 5.57 -21.55
N ALA A 154 -3.06 4.83 -22.67
CA ALA A 154 -2.14 3.75 -22.99
C ALA A 154 -0.69 4.24 -23.23
N LYS A 155 -0.49 5.55 -23.41
CA LYS A 155 0.85 6.14 -23.49
C LYS A 155 1.54 6.23 -22.13
N LEU A 156 0.79 6.14 -21.04
CA LEU A 156 1.32 6.25 -19.68
C LEU A 156 2.23 5.06 -19.36
N LYS A 157 3.50 5.35 -19.06
CA LYS A 157 4.55 4.36 -18.79
C LYS A 157 4.86 4.20 -17.30
N GLN A 158 4.54 5.19 -16.48
CA GLN A 158 4.89 5.21 -15.05
C GLN A 158 3.68 5.52 -14.17
N VAL A 159 3.78 5.16 -12.89
CA VAL A 159 2.84 5.64 -11.88
C VAL A 159 3.08 7.14 -11.67
N LEU A 160 2.01 7.94 -11.75
CA LEU A 160 2.04 9.35 -11.41
C LEU A 160 1.50 9.57 -10.00
N CYS A 161 2.25 10.29 -9.18
CA CYS A 161 1.81 10.73 -7.87
C CYS A 161 1.60 12.24 -7.87
N SER A 162 0.35 12.66 -7.71
CA SER A 162 -0.02 14.04 -7.37
C SER A 162 -0.66 14.04 -5.99
N THR A 163 -0.32 14.99 -5.14
CA THR A 163 -1.03 15.17 -3.87
C THR A 163 -2.35 15.87 -4.16
N SER A 164 -3.45 15.12 -4.23
CA SER A 164 -4.76 15.73 -4.04
C SER A 164 -4.87 16.21 -2.59
N GLN A 165 -5.24 17.47 -2.39
CA GLN A 165 -5.78 17.85 -1.08
C GLN A 165 -7.02 16.99 -0.80
N PRO A 166 -7.31 16.66 0.48
CA PRO A 166 -8.55 16.00 0.85
C PRO A 166 -9.72 16.99 0.77
N SER A 167 -10.00 17.55 -0.42
CA SER A 167 -11.23 18.27 -0.78
C SER A 167 -11.11 18.88 -2.19
N SER A 168 -11.38 18.09 -3.24
CA SER A 168 -12.06 18.57 -4.45
C SER A 168 -12.08 17.46 -5.50
N LEU A 169 -13.29 17.09 -5.94
CA LEU A 169 -13.57 16.39 -7.21
C LEU A 169 -12.71 16.91 -8.37
N SER A 170 -12.33 16.02 -9.29
CA SER A 170 -12.05 16.21 -10.74
C SER A 170 -11.30 14.95 -11.22
N LEU A 171 -11.72 14.11 -12.17
CA LEU A 171 -12.80 14.01 -13.15
C LEU A 171 -13.13 12.51 -13.29
#